data_AF-A0A1I7X2K5-F1
#
_entry.id   AF-A0A1I7X2K5-F1
#
_cell.length_a   1.000
_cell.length_b   1.000
_cell.length_c   1.000
_cell.angle_alpha   90.00
_cell.angle_beta   90.00
_cell.angle_gamma   90.00
#
_symmetry.space_group_name_H-M   'P 1'
#
loop_
_entity.id
_entity.type
_entity.pdbx_description
1 polymer ?
#
loop_
_entity_poly.entity_id
_entity_poly.type
_entity_poly.pdbx_seq_one_letter_code
_entity_poly.pdbx_strand_id
1 'polypeptide(L)'
;MWFGYNLLAYGKIMQKYAGENHLNALTREPLSWRPFVLLDLPEKYDTLFSRYFHRPCINCDKVPQYPLVCLLCSQLVCLDDCCRVPSITVHEHQRPAPSNEVERHTMDCGSGICCYVALNSSLMVVVREKMAKLWGSVYLDIHGEEDRNLRRGKNIM
;
A
#
# COMPACT_ATOMS: atom_id res chain seq x y z
N MET A 1 -21.17 -11.72 11.80
CA MET A 1 -20.10 -12.75 11.72
C MET A 1 -19.66 -12.90 10.27
N TRP A 2 -18.84 -11.98 9.75
CA TRP A 2 -18.24 -12.07 8.41
C TRP A 2 -16.85 -11.42 8.43
N PHE A 3 -15.92 -12.04 9.15
CA PHE A 3 -14.48 -11.78 9.06
C PHE A 3 -13.87 -13.09 8.54
N GLY A 4 -13.24 -13.12 7.35
CA GLY A 4 -12.47 -14.31 6.99
C GLY A 4 -12.00 -14.52 5.54
N TYR A 5 -12.63 -13.94 4.52
CA TYR A 5 -12.40 -14.46 3.16
C TYR A 5 -11.29 -13.79 2.33
N ASN A 6 -10.89 -12.54 2.62
CA ASN A 6 -9.92 -11.85 1.77
C ASN A 6 -8.45 -11.98 2.18
N LEU A 7 -8.13 -12.29 3.46
CA LEU A 7 -6.73 -12.49 3.88
C LEU A 7 -6.17 -13.84 3.39
N LEU A 8 -7.02 -14.87 3.29
CA LEU A 8 -6.62 -16.21 2.86
C LEU A 8 -6.33 -16.31 1.36
N ALA A 9 -6.86 -15.40 0.54
CA ALA A 9 -6.64 -15.40 -0.91
C ALA A 9 -5.21 -14.97 -1.27
N TYR A 10 -4.66 -13.96 -0.58
CA TYR A 10 -3.33 -13.43 -0.87
C TYR A 10 -2.19 -14.28 -0.27
N GLY A 11 -2.37 -14.81 0.95
CA GLY A 11 -1.35 -15.68 1.58
C GLY A 11 -1.16 -17.04 0.89
N LYS A 12 -2.20 -17.56 0.20
CA LYS A 12 -2.14 -18.86 -0.47
C LYS A 12 -1.45 -18.84 -1.84
N ILE A 13 -1.22 -17.67 -2.43
CA ILE A 13 -0.58 -17.57 -3.76
C ILE A 13 0.92 -17.86 -3.68
N MET A 14 1.58 -17.48 -2.59
CA MET A 14 3.03 -17.70 -2.43
C MET A 14 3.39 -19.05 -1.79
N GLN A 15 2.49 -19.69 -1.04
CA GLN A 15 2.75 -20.99 -0.40
C GLN A 15 2.56 -22.21 -1.32
N LYS A 16 1.90 -22.08 -2.47
CA LYS A 16 1.56 -23.22 -3.33
C LYS A 16 2.72 -23.73 -4.21
N TYR A 17 3.88 -23.07 -4.21
CA TYR A 17 5.00 -23.38 -5.11
C TYR A 17 6.32 -23.73 -4.41
N ALA A 18 6.27 -24.06 -3.12
CA ALA A 18 7.42 -24.57 -2.39
C ALA A 18 7.64 -26.06 -2.73
N GLY A 19 8.20 -26.36 -3.91
CA GLY A 19 8.71 -27.71 -4.19
C GLY A 19 8.70 -28.22 -5.63
N GLU A 20 8.17 -27.50 -6.61
CA GLU A 20 8.14 -27.97 -8.01
C GLU A 20 9.01 -27.10 -8.92
N ASN A 21 9.71 -27.73 -9.87
CA ASN A 21 10.54 -27.06 -10.88
C ASN A 21 9.75 -25.92 -11.54
N HIS A 22 10.09 -24.67 -11.20
CA HIS A 22 9.35 -23.45 -11.50
C HIS A 22 8.92 -23.30 -12.97
N LEU A 23 9.66 -23.90 -13.91
CA LEU A 23 9.39 -23.85 -15.35
C LEU A 23 8.16 -24.67 -15.79
N ASN A 24 7.86 -25.77 -15.09
CA ASN A 24 6.72 -26.64 -15.43
C ASN A 24 5.39 -26.13 -14.85
N ALA A 25 5.43 -25.30 -13.80
CA ALA A 25 4.25 -24.66 -13.24
C ALA A 25 3.73 -23.50 -14.12
N LEU A 26 4.64 -22.77 -14.78
CA LEU A 26 4.32 -21.61 -15.62
C LEU A 26 3.68 -21.96 -16.97
N THR A 27 3.74 -23.23 -17.38
CA THR A 27 3.35 -23.69 -18.73
C THR A 27 1.98 -24.36 -18.79
N ARG A 28 1.29 -24.57 -17.66
CA ARG A 28 0.07 -25.41 -17.59
C ARG A 28 -1.24 -24.69 -17.34
N GLU A 29 -1.22 -23.40 -17.05
CA GLU A 29 -2.44 -22.58 -17.07
C GLU A 29 -2.25 -21.50 -18.13
N PRO A 30 -3.26 -21.18 -18.98
CA PRO A 30 -3.26 -19.86 -19.58
C PRO A 30 -3.20 -18.89 -18.40
N LEU A 31 -2.17 -18.04 -18.36
CA LEU A 31 -2.10 -16.91 -17.44
C LEU A 31 -3.31 -16.03 -17.75
N SER A 32 -4.50 -16.41 -17.26
CA SER A 32 -5.71 -15.64 -17.43
C SER A 32 -5.36 -14.27 -16.89
N TRP A 33 -5.38 -13.27 -17.77
CA TRP A 33 -5.08 -11.91 -17.37
C TRP A 33 -6.09 -11.55 -16.28
N ARG A 34 -5.64 -11.56 -15.02
CA ARG A 34 -6.44 -11.11 -13.90
C ARG A 34 -6.09 -9.64 -13.73
N PRO A 35 -7.06 -8.73 -13.92
CA PRO A 35 -6.81 -7.33 -13.62
C PRO A 35 -6.31 -7.24 -12.17
N PHE A 36 -5.31 -6.39 -11.94
CA PHE A 36 -4.96 -6.01 -10.57
C PHE A 36 -6.16 -5.26 -10.00
N VAL A 37 -6.93 -5.91 -9.13
CA VAL A 37 -8.07 -5.29 -8.45
C VAL A 37 -7.52 -4.63 -7.19
N LEU A 38 -7.73 -3.32 -7.07
CA LEU A 38 -7.43 -2.60 -5.84
C LEU A 38 -8.33 -3.12 -4.71
N LEU A 39 -7.86 -2.98 -3.48
CA LEU A 39 -8.63 -3.31 -2.28
C LEU A 39 -10.00 -2.61 -2.28
N ASP A 40 -11.04 -3.41 -2.03
CA ASP A 40 -12.35 -2.89 -1.65
C ASP A 40 -12.20 -2.17 -0.30
N LEU A 41 -12.24 -0.85 -0.37
CA LEU A 41 -12.17 0.01 0.80
C LEU A 41 -13.52 0.00 1.54
N PRO A 42 -13.51 0.15 2.88
CA PRO A 42 -14.74 0.40 3.61
C PRO A 42 -15.46 1.63 3.04
N GLU A 43 -16.80 1.65 3.09
CA GLU A 43 -17.60 2.78 2.61
C GLU A 43 -17.28 4.09 3.35
N LYS A 44 -16.94 3.99 4.64
CA LYS A 44 -16.63 5.14 5.51
C LYS A 44 -15.15 5.21 5.82
N TYR A 45 -14.58 6.40 5.66
CA TYR A 45 -13.19 6.68 6.02
C TYR A 45 -12.90 6.35 7.49
N ASP A 46 -13.80 6.68 8.42
CA ASP A 46 -13.62 6.41 9.86
C ASP A 46 -13.38 4.92 10.15
N THR A 47 -14.01 4.03 9.38
CA THR A 47 -13.81 2.59 9.47
C THR A 47 -12.41 2.19 9.01
N LEU A 48 -11.91 2.80 7.93
CA LEU A 48 -10.54 2.60 7.46
C LEU A 48 -9.55 3.15 8.49
N PHE A 49 -9.71 4.40 8.91
CA PHE A 49 -8.83 5.07 9.85
C PHE A 49 -8.73 4.28 11.17
N SER A 50 -9.87 3.95 11.77
CA SER A 50 -9.92 3.19 13.03
C SER A 50 -9.24 1.83 12.93
N ARG A 51 -9.23 1.19 11.75
CA ARG A 51 -8.55 -0.09 11.54
C ARG A 51 -7.03 0.03 11.71
N TYR A 52 -6.43 1.15 11.30
CA TYR A 52 -4.99 1.37 11.29
C TYR A 52 -4.50 2.36 12.34
N PHE A 53 -5.41 3.03 13.05
CA PHE A 53 -5.11 4.00 14.08
C PHE A 53 -4.17 3.41 15.14
N HIS A 54 -3.12 4.16 15.48
CA HIS A 54 -2.06 3.76 16.43
C HIS A 54 -1.36 2.42 16.14
N ARG A 55 -1.49 1.85 14.95
CA ARG A 55 -0.72 0.65 14.61
C ARG A 55 0.77 0.98 14.40
N PRO A 56 1.69 0.20 14.97
CA PRO A 56 3.11 0.36 14.71
C PRO A 56 3.46 -0.09 13.30
N CYS A 57 4.47 0.56 12.71
CA CYS A 57 5.11 0.10 11.49
C CYS A 57 5.80 -1.25 11.75
N ILE A 58 5.65 -2.19 10.82
CA ILE A 58 6.28 -3.51 10.93
C ILE A 58 7.82 -3.49 10.80
N ASN A 59 8.41 -2.38 10.31
CA ASN A 59 9.84 -2.28 10.07
C ASN A 59 10.59 -1.56 11.20
N CYS A 60 9.95 -0.59 11.86
CA CYS A 60 10.61 0.24 12.87
C CYS A 60 9.90 0.21 14.23
N ASP A 61 8.77 -0.49 14.36
CA ASP A 61 7.92 -0.61 15.55
C ASP A 61 7.38 0.71 16.11
N LYS A 62 7.58 1.83 15.41
CA LYS A 62 7.03 3.14 15.77
C LYS A 62 5.67 3.35 15.12
N VAL A 63 4.79 4.11 15.79
CA VAL A 63 3.56 4.61 15.16
C VAL A 63 3.94 5.66 14.12
N PRO A 64 3.65 5.46 12.82
CA PRO A 64 4.04 6.41 11.78
C PRO A 64 3.32 7.75 11.92
N GLN A 65 4.00 8.87 11.65
CA GLN A 65 3.33 10.17 11.52
C GLN A 65 2.67 10.32 10.15
N TYR A 66 3.29 9.72 9.13
CA TYR A 66 2.76 9.68 7.76
C TYR A 66 2.46 8.24 7.32
N PRO A 67 1.42 7.60 7.89
CA PRO A 67 1.04 6.24 7.51
C PRO A 67 0.33 6.21 6.16
N LEU A 68 0.82 5.36 5.26
CA LEU A 68 0.18 4.98 4.00
C LEU A 68 -0.36 3.56 4.10
N VAL A 69 -1.51 3.29 3.48
CA VAL A 69 -2.02 1.92 3.32
C VAL A 69 -1.91 1.51 1.86
N CYS A 70 -1.19 0.43 1.58
CA CYS A 70 -1.09 -0.11 0.23
C CYS A 70 -2.43 -0.67 -0.24
N LEU A 71 -2.94 -0.21 -1.38
CA LEU A 71 -4.19 -0.66 -1.96
C LEU A 71 -4.08 -2.01 -2.68
N LEU A 72 -2.89 -2.58 -2.79
CA LEU A 72 -2.71 -3.94 -3.32
C LEU A 72 -2.76 -5.00 -2.21
N CYS A 73 -2.12 -4.74 -1.07
CA CYS A 73 -1.92 -5.76 -0.03
C CYS A 73 -2.44 -5.39 1.36
N SER A 74 -3.00 -4.19 1.55
CA SER A 74 -3.53 -3.64 2.82
C SER A 74 -2.47 -3.38 3.90
N GLN A 75 -1.18 -3.45 3.56
CA GLN A 75 -0.12 -3.21 4.51
C GLN A 75 -0.01 -1.72 4.87
N LEU A 76 0.22 -1.44 6.16
CA LEU A 76 0.62 -0.14 6.66
C LEU A 76 2.10 0.09 6.32
N VAL A 77 2.39 1.18 5.62
CA VAL A 77 3.72 1.56 5.13
C VAL A 77 4.09 2.91 5.74
N CYS A 78 5.27 3.00 6.35
CA CYS A 78 5.74 4.20 7.05
C CYS A 78 6.54 5.12 6.12
N LEU A 79 6.09 6.36 5.98
CA LEU A 79 6.80 7.42 5.26
C LEU A 79 7.46 8.40 6.24
N ASP A 80 8.15 7.88 7.24
CA ASP A 80 8.93 8.68 8.21
C ASP A 80 10.44 8.40 8.07
N ASP A 81 11.26 9.31 8.59
CA ASP A 81 12.74 9.19 8.54
C ASP A 81 13.27 7.90 9.18
N CYS A 82 12.54 7.33 10.13
CA CYS A 82 12.92 6.07 10.78
C CYS A 82 12.93 4.87 9.83
N CYS A 83 12.24 4.96 8.70
CA CYS A 83 12.16 3.93 7.67
C CYS A 83 12.91 4.34 6.39
N ARG A 84 13.87 5.26 6.50
CA ARG A 84 14.76 5.63 5.40
C ARG A 84 15.69 4.47 5.06
N VAL A 85 15.86 4.19 3.77
CA VAL A 85 16.75 3.14 3.27
C VAL A 85 18.04 3.80 2.77
N PRO A 86 19.21 3.52 3.38
CA PRO A 86 20.48 4.06 2.90
C PRO A 86 20.77 3.53 1.49
N SER A 87 21.09 4.42 0.55
CA SER A 87 21.54 4.05 -0.78
C SER A 87 23.02 3.65 -0.72
N ILE A 88 23.33 2.36 -0.64
CA ILE A 88 24.70 1.89 -0.40
C ILE A 88 25.53 1.78 -1.69
N THR A 89 24.91 1.66 -2.87
CA THR A 89 25.65 1.55 -4.14
C THR A 89 24.80 2.05 -5.30
N VAL A 90 25.24 3.11 -5.97
CA VAL A 90 24.69 3.53 -7.28
C VAL A 90 25.69 3.04 -8.33
N HIS A 91 25.41 1.89 -8.93
CA HIS A 91 26.07 1.57 -10.20
C HIS A 91 25.39 2.42 -11.29
N GLU A 92 26.19 3.11 -12.10
CA GLU A 92 25.78 4.05 -13.15
C GLU A 92 24.79 3.48 -14.18
N HIS A 93 24.54 2.16 -14.16
CA HIS A 93 23.66 1.44 -15.09
C HIS A 93 22.54 0.63 -14.39
N GLN A 94 22.28 0.85 -13.10
CA GLN A 94 21.19 0.17 -12.38
C GLN A 94 20.04 1.12 -12.03
N ARG A 95 18.83 0.53 -11.88
CA ARG A 95 17.64 1.26 -11.42
C ARG A 95 17.95 2.00 -10.10
N PRO A 96 17.38 3.19 -9.88
CA PRO A 96 17.57 3.92 -8.64
C PRO A 96 17.15 3.06 -7.46
N ALA A 97 18.06 2.87 -6.48
CA ALA A 97 17.72 2.17 -5.25
C ALA A 97 16.62 2.93 -4.48
N PRO A 98 15.70 2.21 -3.80
CA PRO A 98 14.70 2.83 -2.95
C PRO A 98 15.37 3.58 -1.79
N SER A 99 14.82 4.74 -1.45
CA SER A 99 15.33 5.64 -0.42
C SER A 99 14.49 5.64 0.85
N ASN A 100 13.29 5.06 0.81
CA ASN A 100 12.34 4.96 1.91
C ASN A 100 11.50 3.68 1.78
N GLU A 101 10.74 3.34 2.82
CA GLU A 101 9.89 2.14 2.83
C GLU A 101 8.82 2.15 1.75
N VAL A 102 8.25 3.31 1.39
CA VAL A 102 7.22 3.40 0.35
C VAL A 102 7.77 3.01 -1.01
N GLU A 103 8.97 3.49 -1.36
CA GLU A 103 9.65 3.10 -2.60
C GLU A 103 10.02 1.60 -2.58
N ARG A 104 10.53 1.10 -1.45
CA ARG A 104 10.87 -0.33 -1.29
C ARG A 104 9.62 -1.20 -1.43
N HIS A 105 8.54 -0.88 -0.73
CA HIS A 105 7.28 -1.61 -0.79
C HIS A 105 6.65 -1.54 -2.18
N THR A 106 6.81 -0.42 -2.91
CA THR A 106 6.36 -0.30 -4.30
C THR A 106 7.07 -1.30 -5.22
N MET A 107 8.37 -1.51 -5.01
CA MET A 107 9.14 -2.52 -5.73
C MET A 107 8.71 -3.94 -5.36
N ASP A 108 8.59 -4.23 -4.06
CA ASP A 108 8.34 -5.59 -3.55
C ASP A 108 6.89 -6.05 -3.79
N CYS A 109 5.91 -5.18 -3.55
CA CYS A 109 4.49 -5.51 -3.64
C CYS A 109 3.90 -5.25 -5.03
N GLY A 110 4.28 -4.13 -5.65
CA GLY A 110 3.69 -3.64 -6.90
C GLY A 110 4.55 -3.87 -8.14
N SER A 111 5.71 -4.53 -8.00
CA SER A 111 6.68 -4.70 -9.08
C SER A 111 7.09 -3.37 -9.75
N GLY A 112 7.14 -2.29 -8.96
CA GLY A 112 7.56 -0.96 -9.41
C GLY A 112 6.45 0.08 -9.53
N ILE A 113 5.18 -0.30 -9.34
CA ILE A 113 4.05 0.65 -9.26
C ILE A 113 3.04 0.23 -8.18
N CYS A 114 2.67 1.15 -7.29
CA CYS A 114 1.68 0.90 -6.24
C CYS A 114 0.76 2.10 -6.05
N CYS A 115 -0.48 1.81 -5.65
CA CYS A 115 -1.42 2.82 -5.16
C CYS A 115 -1.52 2.72 -3.65
N TYR A 116 -1.59 3.87 -2.99
CA TYR A 116 -1.70 3.99 -1.55
C TYR A 116 -2.83 4.94 -1.17
N VAL A 117 -3.40 4.78 0.02
CA VAL A 117 -4.20 5.83 0.68
C VAL A 117 -3.41 6.39 1.84
N ALA A 118 -3.22 7.71 1.85
CA ALA A 118 -2.63 8.42 2.97
C ALA A 118 -3.67 8.59 4.07
N LEU A 119 -3.47 7.96 5.23
CA LEU A 119 -4.50 7.99 6.26
C LEU A 119 -4.71 9.39 6.83
N ASN A 120 -3.71 10.27 6.87
CA ASN A 120 -3.86 11.63 7.40
C ASN A 120 -4.74 12.57 6.55
N SER A 121 -4.97 12.24 5.27
CA SER A 121 -5.56 13.16 4.29
C SER A 121 -6.58 12.50 3.37
N SER A 122 -6.80 11.19 3.50
CA SER A 122 -7.61 10.32 2.63
C SER A 122 -7.23 10.35 1.14
N LEU A 123 -6.10 10.98 0.79
CA LEU A 123 -5.64 11.11 -0.58
C LEU A 123 -5.07 9.79 -1.11
N MET A 124 -5.43 9.46 -2.34
CA MET A 124 -4.77 8.41 -3.09
C MET A 124 -3.43 8.92 -3.64
N VAL A 125 -2.38 8.15 -3.40
CA VAL A 125 -1.02 8.39 -3.87
C VAL A 125 -0.62 7.26 -4.79
N VAL A 126 -0.22 7.58 -6.02
CA VAL A 126 0.38 6.63 -6.95
C VAL A 126 1.89 6.81 -6.92
N VAL A 127 2.61 5.73 -6.64
CA VAL A 127 4.08 5.72 -6.58
C VAL A 127 4.62 4.82 -7.66
N ARG A 128 5.61 5.32 -8.40
CA ARG A 128 6.39 4.57 -9.38
C ARG A 128 7.84 4.99 -9.26
N GLU A 129 8.73 4.04 -8.97
CA GLU A 129 10.16 4.31 -8.73
C GLU A 129 10.34 5.43 -7.68
N LYS A 130 11.00 6.55 -8.03
CA LYS A 130 11.21 7.73 -7.16
C LYS A 130 10.18 8.83 -7.35
N MET A 131 9.06 8.52 -8.01
CA MET A 131 7.99 9.48 -8.29
C MET A 131 6.75 9.13 -7.49
N ALA A 132 6.18 10.13 -6.82
CA ALA A 132 4.87 10.05 -6.21
C ALA A 132 3.96 11.13 -6.82
N LYS A 133 2.73 10.76 -7.13
CA LYS A 133 1.69 11.67 -7.62
C LYS A 133 0.43 11.52 -6.77
N LEU A 134 -0.11 12.66 -6.35
CA LEU A 134 -1.42 12.74 -5.71
C LEU A 134 -2.48 12.70 -6.82
N TRP A 135 -3.52 11.88 -6.62
CA TRP A 135 -4.64 11.83 -7.57
C TRP A 135 -5.83 12.64 -7.05
N GLY A 136 -6.37 12.26 -5.89
CA GLY A 136 -7.56 12.84 -5.28
C GLY A 136 -7.96 12.05 -4.03
N SER A 137 -8.99 12.48 -3.32
CA SER A 137 -9.49 11.72 -2.17
C SER A 137 -10.35 10.55 -2.64
N VAL A 138 -10.16 9.37 -2.06
CA VAL A 138 -11.05 8.21 -2.32
C VAL A 138 -12.35 8.32 -1.51
N TYR A 139 -12.36 9.19 -0.50
CA TYR A 139 -13.50 9.46 0.37
C TYR A 139 -13.98 10.90 0.17
N LEU A 140 -15.26 11.06 -0.13
CA LEU A 140 -15.92 12.35 -0.27
C LEU A 140 -16.71 12.66 1.00
N ASP A 141 -16.89 13.95 1.30
CA ASP A 141 -17.74 14.36 2.42
C ASP A 141 -19.23 14.08 2.12
N ILE A 142 -20.10 14.40 3.08
CA ILE A 142 -21.55 14.21 2.95
C ILE A 142 -22.19 14.98 1.78
N HIS A 143 -21.46 15.92 1.18
CA HIS A 143 -21.89 16.73 0.04
C HIS A 143 -21.24 16.26 -1.27
N GLY A 144 -20.40 15.22 -1.25
CA GLY A 144 -19.72 14.71 -2.44
C GLY A 144 -18.47 15.49 -2.83
N GLU A 145 -17.95 16.35 -1.94
CA GLU A 145 -16.75 17.15 -2.21
C GLU A 145 -15.49 16.48 -1.63
N GLU A 146 -14.34 16.72 -2.27
CA GLU A 146 -13.05 16.31 -1.73
C GLU A 146 -12.73 17.14 -0.46
N ASP A 147 -12.82 16.56 0.74
CA ASP A 147 -12.31 17.21 1.96
C ASP A 147 -10.78 17.07 2.05
N ARG A 148 -10.08 17.85 1.21
CA ARG A 148 -8.61 17.89 1.19
C ARG A 148 -8.08 18.27 2.58
N ASN A 149 -7.43 17.30 3.24
CA ASN A 149 -6.88 17.39 4.60
C ASN A 149 -7.91 17.34 5.75
N LEU A 150 -9.11 16.78 5.54
CA LEU A 150 -10.11 16.57 6.60
C LEU A 150 -10.44 17.87 7.38
N ARG A 151 -10.45 19.02 6.69
CA ARG A 151 -10.50 20.34 7.34
C ARG A 151 -11.89 20.65 7.88
N ARG A 152 -12.93 19.95 7.39
CA ARG A 152 -14.32 20.23 7.75
C ARG A 152 -14.78 19.50 9.02
N GLY A 153 -13.98 18.54 9.51
CA GLY A 153 -14.24 17.73 10.71
C GLY A 153 -13.34 18.03 11.92
N LYS A 154 -12.48 19.06 11.89
CA LYS A 154 -11.67 19.47 13.05
C LYS A 154 -12.54 20.13 14.13
N ASN A 155 -13.39 19.34 14.77
CA ASN A 155 -13.78 19.59 16.14
C ASN A 155 -12.65 19.00 16.99
N ILE A 156 -11.84 19.90 17.53
CA ILE A 156 -10.81 19.64 18.53
C ILE A 156 -11.33 18.67 19.60
N MET A 157 -10.71 17.49 19.71
CA MET A 157 -10.54 16.80 20.99
C MET A 157 -9.12 17.05 21.47
#